data_AF-A0A349JRB2-F1
#
_entry.id   AF-A0A349JRB2-F1
#
_cell.length_a   1.000
_cell.length_b   1.000
_cell.length_c   1.000
_cell.angle_alpha   90.00
_cell.angle_beta   90.00
_cell.angle_gamma   90.00
#
_symmetry.space_group_name_H-M   'P 1'
#
loop_
_entity.id
_entity.type
_entity.pdbx_description
1 polymer ?
#
loop_
_entity_poly.entity_id
_entity_poly.type
_entity_poly.pdbx_seq_one_letter_code
_entity_poly.pdbx_strand_id
1 'polypeptide(L)'
;HDHKFDPIQQIEFYEMFALFNNIPERGKGFKYVNSPPFITAPTTEQQARLAELDGQLSQAHEAFSRLEDEVPAAQARWEDALGASEEIDWVLSDQLLAHHAFDGDIAGVHAGQRVGATLEGGLPRFVPGRQGVAASFDGQRFIDAGRSPNLDYVDEFSLSAWLYPTAETGVIVSRASGGDQGEVGWGLYLEEGKVRLSMSTRVLDDGVAAETVATLPLNEWHHVLVTYDGTMAPGGMRFYFDGRPVEFTPLLDLVGNRLPQSQPLRIGASGSSKPNFQGNIDDVRIYGAVLTPEEATVVATAESISEIAELAPDRRTAAQAEKLRL
;
A
#
# COMPACT_ATOMS: atom_id res chain seq x y z
N HIS A 1 -7.46 36.92 44.20
CA HIS A 1 -7.46 37.16 45.65
C HIS A 1 -6.38 38.19 45.93
N ASP A 2 -6.75 39.36 46.41
CA ASP A 2 -5.77 40.40 46.71
C ASP A 2 -5.45 40.37 48.21
N HIS A 3 -4.16 40.31 48.54
CA HIS A 3 -3.73 40.44 49.93
C HIS A 3 -3.70 41.92 50.32
N LYS A 4 -4.22 42.23 51.52
CA LYS A 4 -4.41 43.59 52.06
C LYS A 4 -3.15 44.47 52.08
N PHE A 5 -1.96 43.88 51.97
CA PHE A 5 -0.69 44.58 52.10
C PHE A 5 0.18 44.54 50.84
N ASP A 6 -0.33 43.97 49.73
CA ASP A 6 0.40 44.01 48.48
C ASP A 6 0.19 45.37 47.79
N PRO A 7 1.28 46.05 47.39
CA PRO A 7 1.21 47.37 46.76
C PRO A 7 0.68 47.35 45.31
N ILE A 8 0.43 46.15 44.75
CA ILE A 8 -0.04 45.91 43.38
C ILE A 8 -1.13 44.84 43.46
N GLN A 9 -2.26 45.02 42.75
CA GLN A 9 -3.32 44.01 42.71
C GLN A 9 -2.86 42.77 41.93
N GLN A 10 -3.39 41.59 42.28
CA GLN A 10 -3.06 40.34 41.61
C GLN A 10 -3.38 40.40 40.10
N ILE A 11 -4.43 41.13 39.71
CA ILE A 11 -4.79 41.33 38.30
C ILE A 11 -3.74 42.16 37.55
N GLU A 12 -3.28 43.26 38.14
CA GLU A 12 -2.25 44.14 37.57
C GLU A 12 -0.91 43.39 37.42
N PHE A 13 -0.58 42.53 38.37
CA PHE A 13 0.58 41.64 38.29
C PHE A 13 0.49 40.70 37.08
N TYR A 14 -0.65 40.04 36.86
CA TYR A 14 -0.82 39.11 35.74
C TYR A 14 -0.93 39.83 34.39
N GLU A 15 -1.51 41.03 34.33
CA GLU A 15 -1.52 41.86 33.11
C GLU A 15 -0.09 42.29 32.70
N MET A 16 0.72 42.75 33.66
CA MET A 16 2.15 43.01 33.44
C MET A 16 2.89 41.74 33.02
N PHE A 17 2.65 40.62 33.70
CA PHE A 17 3.30 39.34 33.38
C PHE A 17 2.96 38.88 31.95
N ALA A 18 1.71 38.99 31.52
CA ALA A 18 1.29 38.59 30.17
C ALA A 18 2.01 39.38 29.07
N LEU A 19 2.36 40.65 29.34
CA LEU A 19 3.09 41.52 28.42
C LEU A 19 4.51 41.02 28.14
N PHE A 20 5.17 40.42 29.14
CA PHE A 20 6.52 39.87 29.03
C PHE A 20 6.57 38.36 28.77
N ASN A 21 5.48 37.64 29.04
CA ASN A 21 5.39 36.19 28.86
C ASN A 21 4.95 35.77 27.44
N ASN A 22 5.22 36.60 26.43
CA ASN A 22 4.93 36.32 25.03
C ASN A 22 6.21 36.32 24.15
N ILE A 23 7.38 36.28 24.80
CA ILE A 23 8.68 36.17 24.12
C ILE A 23 9.15 34.72 24.26
N PRO A 24 9.46 34.00 23.16
CA PRO A 24 9.96 32.62 23.19
C PRO A 24 11.44 32.57 23.63
N GLU A 25 11.79 33.30 24.69
CA GLU A 25 13.14 33.39 25.24
C GLU A 25 13.18 32.75 26.63
N ARG A 26 14.15 31.85 26.85
CA ARG A 26 14.26 31.06 28.10
C ARG A 26 15.02 31.78 29.21
N GLY A 27 15.36 33.07 29.03
CA GLY A 27 16.21 33.84 29.95
C GLY A 27 17.60 33.25 30.17
N LYS A 28 18.05 32.34 29.28
CA LYS A 28 19.34 31.64 29.33
C LYS A 28 20.14 31.99 28.09
N GLY A 29 21.16 32.81 28.26
CA GLY A 29 22.16 33.05 27.22
C GLY A 29 23.01 31.80 27.01
N PHE A 30 23.07 31.29 25.79
CA PHE A 30 23.97 30.20 25.45
C PHE A 30 25.41 30.73 25.31
N LYS A 31 26.37 30.14 26.03
CA LYS A 31 27.74 30.66 26.17
C LYS A 31 28.55 30.67 24.86
N TYR A 32 28.17 29.84 23.88
CA TYR A 32 28.97 29.60 22.65
C TYR A 32 28.15 29.68 21.36
N VAL A 33 26.86 30.03 21.42
CA VAL A 33 25.99 30.17 20.24
C VAL A 33 25.04 31.34 20.44
N ASN A 34 24.49 31.86 19.34
CA ASN A 34 23.42 32.86 19.41
C ASN A 34 22.25 32.30 20.23
N SER A 35 21.62 33.16 21.03
CA SER A 35 20.42 32.79 21.77
C SER A 35 19.20 33.05 20.88
N PRO A 36 18.21 32.14 20.84
CA PRO A 36 16.98 32.35 20.08
C PRO A 36 16.20 33.57 20.62
N PRO A 37 15.33 34.20 19.81
CA PRO A 37 14.95 33.79 18.45
C PRO A 37 16.02 34.09 17.39
N PHE A 38 16.08 33.26 16.36
CA PHE A 38 16.99 33.44 15.22
C PHE A 38 16.29 34.18 14.08
N ILE A 39 17.05 35.01 13.38
CA ILE A 39 16.67 35.56 12.07
C ILE A 39 17.60 34.99 11.00
N THR A 40 17.08 34.74 9.82
CA THR A 40 17.90 34.37 8.67
C THR A 40 18.79 35.55 8.26
N ALA A 41 20.11 35.35 8.23
CA ALA A 41 21.08 36.36 7.81
C ALA A 41 22.01 35.78 6.71
N PRO A 42 21.48 35.52 5.50
CA PRO A 42 22.26 34.96 4.40
C PRO A 42 23.35 35.94 3.95
N THR A 43 24.52 35.41 3.57
CA THR A 43 25.58 36.18 2.92
C THR A 43 25.13 36.72 1.56
N THR A 44 25.83 37.69 0.99
CA THR A 44 25.53 38.23 -0.35
C THR A 44 25.48 37.13 -1.42
N GLU A 45 26.39 36.17 -1.38
CA GLU A 45 26.40 35.03 -2.30
C GLU A 45 25.17 34.13 -2.10
N GLN A 46 24.79 33.86 -0.84
CA GLN A 46 23.59 33.09 -0.52
C GLN A 46 22.31 33.81 -0.96
N GLN A 47 22.25 35.14 -0.81
CA GLN A 47 21.12 35.95 -1.29
C GLN A 47 20.98 35.87 -2.80
N ALA A 48 22.08 35.97 -3.54
CA ALA A 48 22.07 35.83 -5.00
C ALA A 48 21.59 34.42 -5.43
N ARG A 49 22.04 33.37 -4.74
CA ARG A 49 21.61 32.00 -5.02
C ARG A 49 20.13 31.76 -4.70
N LEU A 50 19.62 32.32 -3.60
CA LEU A 50 18.20 32.26 -3.25
C LEU A 50 17.35 32.93 -4.33
N ALA A 51 17.73 34.14 -4.77
CA ALA A 51 17.01 34.85 -5.83
C ALA A 51 16.97 34.07 -7.16
N GLU A 52 18.07 33.38 -7.50
CA GLU A 52 18.10 32.50 -8.67
C GLU A 52 17.14 31.31 -8.53
N LEU A 53 17.17 30.63 -7.38
CA LEU A 53 16.31 29.47 -7.10
C LEU A 53 14.82 29.87 -7.05
N ASP A 54 14.49 31.02 -6.45
CA ASP A 54 13.12 31.55 -6.42
C ASP A 54 12.62 31.89 -7.84
N GLY A 55 13.51 32.41 -8.69
CA GLY A 55 13.22 32.63 -10.11
C GLY A 55 12.96 31.33 -10.87
N GLN A 56 13.78 30.30 -10.65
CA GLN A 56 13.60 28.96 -11.24
C GLN A 56 12.29 28.31 -10.77
N LEU A 57 11.99 28.41 -9.48
CA LEU A 57 10.76 27.88 -8.89
C LEU A 57 9.53 28.57 -9.47
N SER A 58 9.57 29.89 -9.60
CA SER A 58 8.47 30.67 -10.19
C SER A 58 8.23 30.28 -11.65
N GLN A 59 9.29 30.14 -12.44
CA GLN A 59 9.17 29.68 -13.83
C GLN A 59 8.64 28.25 -13.94
N ALA A 60 9.08 27.35 -13.05
CA ALA A 60 8.59 25.98 -13.00
C ALA A 60 7.10 25.93 -12.63
N HIS A 61 6.66 26.73 -11.65
CA HIS A 61 5.23 26.84 -11.31
C HIS A 61 4.39 27.38 -12.46
N GLU A 62 4.84 28.41 -13.16
CA GLU A 62 4.14 28.92 -14.34
C GLU A 62 4.07 27.88 -15.47
N ALA A 63 5.15 27.14 -15.69
CA ALA A 63 5.17 26.07 -16.69
C ALA A 63 4.22 24.93 -16.31
N PHE A 64 4.21 24.52 -15.05
CA PHE A 64 3.32 23.49 -14.53
C PHE A 64 1.85 23.92 -14.64
N SER A 65 1.51 25.14 -14.23
CA SER A 65 0.13 25.66 -14.35
C SER A 65 -0.35 25.70 -15.80
N ARG A 66 0.51 26.06 -16.77
CA ARG A 66 0.15 25.97 -18.19
C ARG A 66 -0.14 24.54 -18.63
N LEU A 67 0.67 23.57 -18.17
CA LEU A 67 0.44 22.16 -18.46
C LEU A 67 -0.88 21.67 -17.85
N GLU A 68 -1.19 22.06 -16.61
CA GLU A 68 -2.46 21.71 -15.96
C GLU A 68 -3.67 22.21 -16.75
N ASP A 69 -3.59 23.41 -17.33
CA ASP A 69 -4.66 23.94 -18.19
C ASP A 69 -4.79 23.17 -19.53
N GLU A 70 -3.69 22.64 -20.06
CA GLU A 70 -3.63 21.93 -21.34
C GLU A 70 -4.02 20.44 -21.23
N VAL A 71 -3.75 19.81 -20.08
CA VAL A 71 -3.95 18.37 -19.83
C VAL A 71 -5.38 17.91 -20.13
N PRO A 72 -6.46 18.57 -19.67
CA PRO A 72 -7.83 18.10 -19.94
C PRO A 72 -8.14 17.99 -21.44
N ALA A 73 -7.70 18.98 -22.23
CA ALA A 73 -7.91 18.97 -23.67
C ALA A 73 -7.02 17.93 -24.38
N ALA A 74 -5.81 17.71 -23.89
CA ALA A 74 -4.93 16.67 -24.40
C ALA A 74 -5.45 15.26 -24.09
N GLN A 75 -5.92 15.03 -22.86
CA GLN A 75 -6.52 13.78 -22.41
C GLN A 75 -7.79 13.47 -23.21
N ALA A 76 -8.70 14.43 -23.40
CA ALA A 76 -9.90 14.20 -24.21
C ALA A 76 -9.57 13.76 -25.65
N ARG A 77 -8.56 14.39 -26.29
CA ARG A 77 -8.11 13.98 -27.63
C ARG A 77 -7.48 12.58 -27.64
N TRP A 78 -6.78 12.21 -26.57
CA TRP A 78 -6.19 10.87 -26.42
C TRP A 78 -7.29 9.82 -26.22
N GLU A 79 -8.27 10.08 -25.36
CA GLU A 79 -9.43 9.22 -25.13
C GLU A 79 -10.24 8.99 -26.43
N ASP A 80 -10.52 10.05 -27.19
CA ASP A 80 -11.20 9.95 -28.49
C ASP A 80 -10.42 9.06 -29.49
N ALA A 81 -9.09 9.03 -29.39
CA ALA A 81 -8.25 8.20 -30.25
C ALA A 81 -8.27 6.71 -29.86
N LEU A 82 -8.55 6.38 -28.59
CA LEU A 82 -8.63 5.00 -28.10
C LEU A 82 -9.84 4.25 -28.69
N GLY A 83 -10.96 4.93 -28.91
CA GLY A 83 -12.16 4.32 -29.52
C GLY A 83 -11.96 3.83 -30.96
N ALA A 84 -10.83 4.19 -31.59
CA ALA A 84 -10.44 3.76 -32.93
C ALA A 84 -9.35 2.67 -32.97
N SER A 85 -8.79 2.29 -31.81
CA SER A 85 -7.72 1.29 -31.70
C SER A 85 -8.22 -0.06 -31.17
N GLU A 86 -7.35 -1.07 -31.19
CA GLU A 86 -7.57 -2.31 -30.42
C GLU A 86 -7.70 -1.98 -28.92
N GLU A 87 -8.37 -2.86 -28.17
CA GLU A 87 -8.59 -2.72 -26.73
C GLU A 87 -7.23 -2.59 -26.01
N ILE A 88 -7.05 -1.47 -25.31
CA ILE A 88 -5.86 -1.20 -24.51
C ILE A 88 -6.20 -1.52 -23.06
N ASP A 89 -5.74 -2.69 -22.63
CA ASP A 89 -5.73 -3.08 -21.23
C ASP A 89 -4.36 -2.81 -20.61
N TRP A 90 -4.25 -1.65 -19.97
CA TRP A 90 -3.05 -1.26 -19.23
C TRP A 90 -3.26 -1.49 -17.74
N VAL A 91 -2.22 -2.07 -17.13
CA VAL A 91 -2.10 -2.28 -15.69
C VAL A 91 -0.68 -1.92 -15.27
N LEU A 92 -0.53 -1.48 -14.02
CA LEU A 92 0.76 -1.21 -13.41
C LEU A 92 1.66 -2.46 -13.44
N SER A 93 2.74 -2.39 -14.20
CA SER A 93 3.74 -3.47 -14.33
C SER A 93 5.10 -3.12 -13.72
N ASP A 94 5.26 -1.89 -13.25
CA ASP A 94 6.52 -1.42 -12.69
C ASP A 94 6.87 -2.20 -11.42
N GLN A 95 8.09 -2.73 -11.40
CA GLN A 95 8.58 -3.62 -10.34
C GLN A 95 7.67 -4.84 -10.04
N LEU A 96 6.89 -5.30 -11.02
CA LEU A 96 6.06 -6.49 -10.89
C LEU A 96 6.95 -7.75 -10.82
N LEU A 97 7.03 -8.34 -9.63
CA LEU A 97 7.84 -9.51 -9.34
C LEU A 97 7.13 -10.82 -9.68
N ALA A 98 5.82 -10.88 -9.46
CA ALA A 98 4.98 -12.03 -9.82
C ALA A 98 3.56 -11.59 -10.17
N HIS A 99 2.98 -12.23 -11.19
CA HIS A 99 1.58 -12.06 -11.58
C HIS A 99 0.98 -13.39 -12.02
N HIS A 100 -0.17 -13.74 -11.46
CA HIS A 100 -0.99 -14.86 -11.89
C HIS A 100 -2.41 -14.36 -12.18
N ALA A 101 -2.72 -14.21 -13.47
CA ALA A 101 -4.00 -13.67 -13.94
C ALA A 101 -5.17 -14.66 -13.80
N PHE A 102 -4.91 -15.97 -13.91
CA PHE A 102 -5.92 -17.03 -13.87
C PHE A 102 -6.94 -17.09 -15.02
N ASP A 103 -6.66 -16.37 -16.12
CA ASP A 103 -7.44 -16.36 -17.36
C ASP A 103 -7.43 -17.68 -18.15
N GLY A 104 -7.93 -18.75 -17.54
CA GLY A 104 -7.96 -20.11 -18.07
C GLY A 104 -6.65 -20.89 -17.93
N ASP A 105 -5.63 -20.30 -17.30
CA ASP A 105 -4.33 -20.91 -17.03
C ASP A 105 -3.81 -20.53 -15.63
N ILE A 106 -3.19 -21.49 -14.94
CA ILE A 106 -2.57 -21.27 -13.62
C ILE A 106 -1.14 -20.73 -13.69
N ALA A 107 -0.50 -20.80 -14.86
CA ALA A 107 0.83 -20.25 -15.07
C ALA A 107 0.88 -18.76 -14.72
N GLY A 108 2.03 -18.31 -14.26
CA GLY A 108 2.27 -16.91 -13.92
C GLY A 108 3.37 -16.29 -14.76
N VAL A 109 3.61 -15.01 -14.52
CA VAL A 109 4.77 -14.27 -15.02
C VAL A 109 5.56 -13.78 -13.82
N HIS A 110 6.81 -14.19 -13.69
CA HIS A 110 7.71 -13.74 -12.63
C HIS A 110 8.86 -12.96 -13.24
N ALA A 111 9.05 -11.70 -12.82
CA ALA A 111 10.04 -10.78 -13.38
C ALA A 111 10.04 -10.76 -14.93
N GLY A 112 8.85 -10.69 -15.53
CA GLY A 112 8.66 -10.66 -16.99
C GLY A 112 8.85 -12.00 -17.72
N GLN A 113 9.14 -13.09 -17.00
CA GLN A 113 9.28 -14.43 -17.59
C GLN A 113 8.08 -15.32 -17.25
N ARG A 114 7.53 -16.04 -18.23
CA ARG A 114 6.45 -17.00 -17.96
C ARG A 114 6.98 -18.17 -17.15
N VAL A 115 6.33 -18.46 -16.02
CA VAL A 115 6.67 -19.52 -15.09
C VAL A 115 5.50 -20.49 -15.00
N GLY A 116 5.77 -21.79 -15.12
CA GLY A 116 4.77 -22.82 -14.91
C GLY A 116 4.37 -22.91 -13.43
N ALA A 117 3.11 -23.20 -13.17
CA ALA A 117 2.60 -23.49 -11.83
C ALA A 117 2.01 -24.91 -11.81
N THR A 118 1.94 -25.51 -10.62
CA THR A 118 1.32 -26.82 -10.43
C THR A 118 0.13 -26.69 -9.51
N LEU A 119 -0.97 -27.37 -9.86
CA LEU A 119 -2.13 -27.47 -8.99
C LEU A 119 -2.02 -28.71 -8.12
N GLU A 120 -2.23 -28.52 -6.82
CA GLU A 120 -2.26 -29.58 -5.82
C GLU A 120 -3.69 -29.75 -5.28
N GLY A 121 -4.00 -30.94 -4.76
CA GLY A 121 -5.27 -31.21 -4.09
C GLY A 121 -6.49 -31.37 -5.01
N GLY A 122 -6.33 -31.50 -6.33
CA GLY A 122 -7.43 -31.78 -7.26
C GLY A 122 -7.20 -31.31 -8.70
N LEU A 123 -8.28 -31.14 -9.48
CA LEU A 123 -8.25 -30.60 -10.85
C LEU A 123 -8.51 -29.09 -10.88
N PRO A 124 -7.94 -28.34 -11.86
CA PRO A 124 -8.18 -26.91 -11.96
C PRO A 124 -9.65 -26.66 -12.24
N ARG A 125 -10.22 -25.68 -11.53
CA ARG A 125 -11.57 -25.20 -11.79
C ARG A 125 -11.53 -23.71 -11.91
N PHE A 126 -11.98 -23.25 -13.06
CA PHE A 126 -12.08 -21.85 -13.41
C PHE A 126 -13.54 -21.41 -13.42
N VAL A 127 -13.79 -20.17 -13.02
CA VAL A 127 -15.12 -19.54 -12.96
C VAL A 127 -15.03 -18.13 -13.51
N PRO A 128 -16.15 -17.48 -13.90
CA PRO A 128 -16.12 -16.06 -14.23
C PRO A 128 -15.46 -15.25 -13.11
N GLY A 129 -14.38 -14.53 -13.46
CA GLY A 129 -13.59 -13.75 -12.53
C GLY A 129 -14.12 -12.35 -12.33
N ARG A 130 -13.38 -11.53 -11.58
CA ARG A 130 -13.62 -10.09 -11.57
C ARG A 130 -13.01 -9.47 -12.83
N GLN A 131 -11.85 -9.96 -13.25
CA GLN A 131 -11.23 -9.72 -14.54
C GLN A 131 -11.17 -11.07 -15.25
N GLY A 132 -11.75 -11.16 -16.45
CA GLY A 132 -11.74 -12.41 -17.21
C GLY A 132 -12.22 -13.64 -16.42
N VAL A 133 -11.28 -14.51 -16.05
CA VAL A 133 -11.55 -15.81 -15.40
C VAL A 133 -10.74 -15.97 -14.11
N ALA A 134 -11.38 -16.46 -13.05
CA ALA A 134 -10.74 -16.69 -11.75
C ALA A 134 -10.50 -18.18 -11.46
N ALA A 135 -9.52 -18.46 -10.60
CA ALA A 135 -9.30 -19.78 -10.03
C ALA A 135 -10.22 -20.05 -8.83
N SER A 136 -10.82 -21.24 -8.77
CA SER A 136 -11.76 -21.66 -7.72
C SER A 136 -11.11 -22.66 -6.75
N PHE A 137 -11.20 -22.34 -5.46
CA PHE A 137 -10.60 -23.05 -4.34
C PHE A 137 -11.68 -23.59 -3.40
N ASP A 138 -11.55 -24.85 -2.99
CA ASP A 138 -12.53 -25.58 -2.18
C ASP A 138 -12.01 -25.94 -0.78
N GLY A 139 -10.94 -25.29 -0.33
CA GLY A 139 -10.28 -25.61 0.92
C GLY A 139 -9.40 -26.87 0.87
N GLN A 140 -9.25 -27.49 -0.31
CA GLN A 140 -8.30 -28.58 -0.54
C GLN A 140 -7.30 -28.22 -1.64
N ARG A 141 -7.80 -27.69 -2.75
CA ARG A 141 -6.98 -27.28 -3.90
C ARG A 141 -6.18 -26.02 -3.61
N PHE A 142 -4.96 -25.98 -4.13
CA PHE A 142 -4.10 -24.81 -4.10
C PHE A 142 -3.08 -24.85 -5.24
N ILE A 143 -2.44 -23.72 -5.53
CA ILE A 143 -1.46 -23.58 -6.61
C ILE A 143 -0.07 -23.41 -5.99
N ASP A 144 0.89 -24.23 -6.40
CA ASP A 144 2.32 -23.97 -6.21
C ASP A 144 2.84 -23.17 -7.42
N ALA A 145 3.17 -21.91 -7.15
CA ALA A 145 3.61 -20.91 -8.11
C ALA A 145 5.15 -20.83 -8.22
N GLY A 146 5.89 -21.80 -7.67
CA GLY A 146 7.34 -21.85 -7.76
C GLY A 146 8.04 -21.12 -6.60
N ARG A 147 9.24 -20.58 -6.83
CA ARG A 147 10.15 -20.16 -5.74
C ARG A 147 10.46 -18.67 -5.68
N SER A 148 9.81 -17.85 -6.49
CA SER A 148 10.00 -16.39 -6.53
C SER A 148 8.66 -15.69 -6.21
N PRO A 149 8.66 -14.45 -5.69
CA PRO A 149 9.81 -13.70 -5.16
C PRO A 149 10.20 -14.19 -3.77
N ASN A 150 11.37 -13.75 -3.30
CA ASN A 150 11.95 -14.22 -2.06
C ASN A 150 12.20 -13.02 -1.15
N LEU A 151 11.13 -12.61 -0.46
CA LEU A 151 11.06 -11.41 0.38
C LEU A 151 11.55 -11.67 1.82
N ASP A 152 12.17 -10.68 2.43
CA ASP A 152 12.60 -10.61 3.83
C ASP A 152 12.09 -9.32 4.50
N TYR A 153 12.34 -9.14 5.80
CA TYR A 153 11.80 -8.01 6.59
C TYR A 153 12.25 -6.61 6.16
N VAL A 154 13.32 -6.51 5.37
CA VAL A 154 13.89 -5.24 4.91
C VAL A 154 13.50 -4.91 3.47
N ASP A 155 12.80 -5.82 2.80
CA ASP A 155 12.37 -5.61 1.43
C ASP A 155 11.07 -4.80 1.42
N GLU A 156 11.04 -3.81 0.53
CA GLU A 156 9.81 -3.10 0.18
C GLU A 156 8.99 -3.95 -0.78
N PHE A 157 7.70 -4.10 -0.51
CA PHE A 157 6.82 -4.85 -1.41
C PHE A 157 5.35 -4.47 -1.27
N SER A 158 4.57 -4.88 -2.28
CA SER A 158 3.11 -4.86 -2.23
C SER A 158 2.53 -6.17 -2.74
N LEU A 159 1.46 -6.64 -2.12
CA LEU A 159 0.71 -7.83 -2.51
C LEU A 159 -0.71 -7.42 -2.86
N SER A 160 -1.25 -7.89 -3.97
CA SER A 160 -2.66 -7.67 -4.31
C SER A 160 -3.32 -8.92 -4.87
N ALA A 161 -4.63 -9.02 -4.66
CA ALA A 161 -5.47 -10.05 -5.26
C ALA A 161 -6.94 -9.61 -5.25
N TRP A 162 -7.70 -10.09 -6.22
CA TRP A 162 -9.16 -10.10 -6.16
C TRP A 162 -9.61 -11.37 -5.44
N LEU A 163 -10.51 -11.21 -4.47
CA LEU A 163 -11.00 -12.28 -3.61
C LEU A 163 -12.52 -12.35 -3.65
N TYR A 164 -13.05 -13.56 -3.79
CA TYR A 164 -14.44 -13.91 -3.52
C TYR A 164 -14.44 -14.97 -2.42
N PRO A 165 -14.33 -14.60 -1.13
CA PRO A 165 -14.26 -15.58 -0.05
C PRO A 165 -15.63 -16.19 0.25
N THR A 166 -15.66 -17.49 0.52
CA THR A 166 -16.86 -18.19 1.02
C THR A 166 -16.68 -18.71 2.45
N ALA A 167 -15.51 -18.45 3.04
CA ALA A 167 -15.19 -18.74 4.44
C ALA A 167 -14.40 -17.56 5.04
N GLU A 168 -14.52 -17.36 6.35
CA GLU A 168 -13.89 -16.24 7.06
C GLU A 168 -12.38 -16.43 7.32
N THR A 169 -11.89 -17.67 7.19
CA THR A 169 -10.47 -18.00 7.42
C THR A 169 -9.92 -18.80 6.25
N GLY A 170 -8.72 -18.43 5.80
CA GLY A 170 -8.03 -19.13 4.72
C GLY A 170 -6.73 -18.44 4.30
N VAL A 171 -5.78 -19.19 3.73
CA VAL A 171 -4.53 -18.62 3.20
C VAL A 171 -4.74 -18.07 1.80
N ILE A 172 -4.57 -16.77 1.57
CA ILE A 172 -4.68 -16.16 0.24
C ILE A 172 -3.44 -16.47 -0.59
N VAL A 173 -2.27 -16.06 -0.10
CA VAL A 173 -0.97 -16.33 -0.72
C VAL A 173 0.10 -16.42 0.36
N SER A 174 1.06 -17.35 0.24
CA SER A 174 2.13 -17.50 1.22
C SER A 174 3.42 -18.07 0.66
N ARG A 175 4.52 -17.75 1.32
CA ARG A 175 5.79 -18.48 1.29
C ARG A 175 6.15 -18.91 2.70
N ALA A 176 5.34 -19.81 3.24
CA ALA A 176 5.48 -20.23 4.61
C ALA A 176 5.33 -21.74 4.78
N SER A 177 5.80 -22.22 5.93
CA SER A 177 5.69 -23.62 6.37
C SER A 177 5.34 -23.70 7.85
N GLY A 178 4.88 -24.86 8.31
CA GLY A 178 4.76 -25.12 9.73
C GLY A 178 6.13 -25.17 10.42
N GLY A 179 6.19 -24.63 11.64
CA GLY A 179 7.28 -24.80 12.58
C GLY A 179 6.74 -25.12 13.98
N ASP A 180 7.65 -25.36 14.93
CA ASP A 180 7.31 -25.83 16.29
C ASP A 180 6.41 -24.85 17.08
N GLN A 181 6.37 -23.59 16.67
CA GLN A 181 5.71 -22.48 17.37
C GLN A 181 4.85 -21.65 16.40
N GLY A 182 4.25 -22.32 15.43
CA GLY A 182 3.38 -21.71 14.42
C GLY A 182 4.04 -21.60 13.06
N GLU A 183 3.45 -20.78 12.20
CA GLU A 183 3.88 -20.61 10.82
C GLU A 183 5.18 -19.81 10.71
N VAL A 184 6.07 -20.26 9.82
CA VAL A 184 7.40 -19.71 9.59
C VAL A 184 7.52 -19.32 8.11
N GLY A 185 7.84 -18.06 7.83
CA GLY A 185 7.83 -17.45 6.51
C GLY A 185 6.91 -16.24 6.48
N TRP A 186 6.34 -15.96 5.32
CA TRP A 186 5.40 -14.85 5.14
C TRP A 186 4.15 -15.25 4.39
N GLY A 187 3.07 -14.50 4.58
CA GLY A 187 1.85 -14.67 3.81
C GLY A 187 0.79 -13.61 4.09
N LEU A 188 -0.22 -13.63 3.24
CA LEU A 188 -1.46 -12.89 3.36
C LEU A 188 -2.60 -13.87 3.64
N TYR A 189 -3.37 -13.58 4.68
CA TYR A 189 -4.37 -14.50 5.22
C TYR A 189 -5.70 -13.79 5.43
N LEU A 190 -6.79 -14.55 5.35
CA LEU A 190 -8.04 -14.22 6.02
C LEU A 190 -8.05 -14.89 7.39
N GLU A 191 -8.34 -14.12 8.43
CA GLU A 191 -8.43 -14.55 9.82
C GLU A 191 -9.70 -13.93 10.42
N GLU A 192 -10.75 -14.73 10.63
CA GLU A 192 -12.04 -14.24 11.15
C GLU A 192 -12.60 -13.06 10.32
N GLY A 193 -12.46 -13.16 9.00
CA GLY A 193 -12.89 -12.17 8.01
C GLY A 193 -11.90 -11.01 7.84
N LYS A 194 -10.88 -10.85 8.68
CA LYS A 194 -9.89 -9.78 8.56
C LYS A 194 -8.74 -10.20 7.65
N VAL A 195 -8.17 -9.24 6.93
CA VAL A 195 -6.96 -9.47 6.14
C VAL A 195 -5.74 -9.26 7.02
N ARG A 196 -4.88 -10.27 7.12
CA ARG A 196 -3.65 -10.24 7.92
C ARG A 196 -2.44 -10.44 7.03
N LEU A 197 -1.46 -9.54 7.13
CA LEU A 197 -0.09 -9.78 6.66
C LEU A 197 0.73 -10.25 7.86
N SER A 198 1.39 -11.40 7.72
CA SER A 198 2.27 -11.94 8.75
C SER A 198 3.58 -12.37 8.12
N MET A 199 4.69 -11.95 8.74
CA MET A 199 6.05 -12.37 8.44
C MET A 199 6.65 -12.82 9.77
N SER A 200 6.98 -14.10 9.93
CA SER A 200 7.47 -14.61 11.21
C SER A 200 8.44 -15.75 11.03
N THR A 201 9.42 -15.83 11.93
CA THR A 201 10.18 -17.07 12.18
C THR A 201 9.53 -17.86 13.33
N ARG A 202 8.76 -17.18 14.18
CA ARG A 202 7.99 -17.76 15.28
C ARG A 202 6.83 -16.84 15.66
N VAL A 203 5.60 -17.30 15.46
CA VAL A 203 4.38 -16.47 15.52
C VAL A 203 4.18 -15.75 16.86
N LEU A 204 4.69 -16.30 17.97
CA LEU A 204 4.44 -15.75 19.31
C LEU A 204 5.40 -14.62 19.73
N ASP A 205 6.62 -14.58 19.18
CA ASP A 205 7.69 -13.71 19.70
C ASP A 205 8.85 -13.49 18.72
N ASP A 206 8.68 -13.75 17.42
CA ASP A 206 9.66 -13.37 16.40
C ASP A 206 9.02 -13.17 15.00
N GLY A 207 8.74 -11.91 14.68
CA GLY A 207 8.16 -11.49 13.41
C GLY A 207 7.54 -10.09 13.45
N VAL A 208 6.81 -9.80 12.37
CA VAL A 208 6.00 -8.61 12.16
C VAL A 208 4.64 -9.05 11.63
N ALA A 209 3.56 -8.58 12.25
CA ALA A 209 2.22 -8.85 11.76
C ALA A 209 1.26 -7.70 12.08
N ALA A 210 0.31 -7.49 11.17
CA ALA A 210 -0.85 -6.64 11.37
C ALA A 210 -2.06 -7.20 10.64
N GLU A 211 -3.24 -6.81 11.09
CA GLU A 211 -4.50 -7.16 10.43
C GLU A 211 -5.45 -5.96 10.35
N THR A 212 -6.35 -6.00 9.38
CA THR A 212 -7.40 -4.99 9.24
C THR A 212 -8.34 -4.96 10.44
N VAL A 213 -8.91 -3.80 10.74
CA VAL A 213 -10.01 -3.68 11.70
C VAL A 213 -11.32 -4.12 11.04
N ALA A 214 -11.53 -3.70 9.80
CA ALA A 214 -12.67 -4.11 9.00
C ALA A 214 -12.55 -5.58 8.56
N THR A 215 -13.69 -6.25 8.43
CA THR A 215 -13.79 -7.58 7.83
C THR A 215 -14.15 -7.47 6.36
N LEU A 216 -13.75 -8.47 5.58
CA LEU A 216 -14.10 -8.67 4.19
C LEU A 216 -15.44 -9.44 4.14
N PRO A 217 -16.52 -8.85 3.60
CA PRO A 217 -17.76 -9.57 3.39
C PRO A 217 -17.59 -10.86 2.57
N LEU A 218 -18.40 -11.86 2.89
CA LEU A 218 -18.40 -13.14 2.18
C LEU A 218 -19.34 -13.10 0.97
N ASN A 219 -19.00 -13.90 -0.03
CA ASN A 219 -19.80 -14.10 -1.24
C ASN A 219 -19.95 -12.84 -2.10
N GLU A 220 -18.95 -11.97 -2.10
CA GLU A 220 -18.83 -10.88 -3.05
C GLU A 220 -17.34 -10.63 -3.39
N TRP A 221 -17.11 -10.00 -4.54
CA TRP A 221 -15.75 -9.71 -5.01
C TRP A 221 -15.20 -8.46 -4.32
N HIS A 222 -14.00 -8.58 -3.77
CA HIS A 222 -13.23 -7.46 -3.25
C HIS A 222 -11.80 -7.50 -3.75
N HIS A 223 -11.24 -6.33 -4.03
CA HIS A 223 -9.81 -6.20 -4.23
C HIS A 223 -9.14 -5.94 -2.90
N VAL A 224 -8.12 -6.74 -2.57
CA VAL A 224 -7.29 -6.56 -1.39
C VAL A 224 -5.88 -6.22 -1.84
N LEU A 225 -5.30 -5.19 -1.23
CA LEU A 225 -3.90 -4.83 -1.41
C LEU A 225 -3.26 -4.50 -0.07
N VAL A 226 -2.04 -4.99 0.14
CA VAL A 226 -1.21 -4.67 1.30
C VAL A 226 0.16 -4.21 0.85
N THR A 227 0.65 -3.12 1.41
CA THR A 227 2.01 -2.61 1.19
C THR A 227 2.86 -2.79 2.43
N TYR A 228 4.16 -2.96 2.26
CA TYR A 228 5.14 -2.99 3.34
C TYR A 228 6.42 -2.27 2.93
N ASP A 229 6.90 -1.35 3.77
CA ASP A 229 8.02 -0.44 3.47
C ASP A 229 9.39 -0.92 4.00
N GLY A 230 9.52 -2.18 4.41
CA GLY A 230 10.79 -2.73 4.88
C GLY A 230 11.25 -2.20 6.25
N THR A 231 10.39 -1.50 7.01
CA THR A 231 10.75 -0.94 8.33
C THR A 231 10.99 -1.96 9.43
N MET A 232 10.79 -3.26 9.17
CA MET A 232 10.83 -4.32 10.19
C MET A 232 9.80 -4.15 11.32
N ALA A 233 8.75 -3.34 11.10
CA ALA A 233 7.72 -3.06 12.11
C ALA A 233 6.32 -2.98 11.46
N PRO A 234 5.21 -3.20 12.21
CA PRO A 234 3.86 -3.11 11.67
C PRO A 234 3.48 -1.72 11.17
N GLY A 235 4.13 -0.68 11.68
CA GLY A 235 3.93 0.71 11.23
C GLY A 235 4.29 0.93 9.76
N GLY A 236 5.07 0.02 9.18
CA GLY A 236 5.38 0.00 7.75
C GLY A 236 4.32 -0.60 6.85
N MET A 237 3.24 -1.14 7.44
CA MET A 237 2.16 -1.79 6.69
C MET A 237 1.05 -0.79 6.36
N ARG A 238 0.45 -0.93 5.18
CA ARG A 238 -0.84 -0.30 4.84
C ARG A 238 -1.73 -1.31 4.16
N PHE A 239 -3.03 -1.22 4.41
CA PHE A 239 -4.05 -2.13 3.88
C PHE A 239 -5.06 -1.33 3.08
N TYR A 240 -5.54 -1.91 1.98
CA TYR A 240 -6.50 -1.30 1.09
C TYR A 240 -7.56 -2.32 0.67
N PHE A 241 -8.83 -1.94 0.76
CA PHE A 241 -9.97 -2.68 0.19
C PHE A 241 -10.58 -1.86 -0.93
N ASP A 242 -10.76 -2.48 -2.10
CA ASP A 242 -11.36 -1.85 -3.28
C ASP A 242 -10.71 -0.49 -3.63
N GLY A 243 -9.38 -0.44 -3.50
CA GLY A 243 -8.54 0.74 -3.76
C GLY A 243 -8.50 1.77 -2.63
N ARG A 244 -9.26 1.58 -1.54
CA ARG A 244 -9.37 2.56 -0.44
C ARG A 244 -8.60 2.10 0.79
N PRO A 245 -7.86 2.99 1.47
CA PRO A 245 -7.14 2.64 2.69
C PRO A 245 -8.11 2.21 3.79
N VAL A 246 -7.72 1.21 4.57
CA VAL A 246 -8.47 0.72 5.74
C VAL A 246 -7.60 0.72 6.99
N GLU A 247 -8.24 0.96 8.13
CA GLU A 247 -7.60 0.91 9.44
C GLU A 247 -7.14 -0.51 9.78
N PHE A 248 -6.04 -0.61 10.52
CA PHE A 248 -5.45 -1.89 10.92
C PHE A 248 -4.93 -1.84 12.37
N THR A 249 -4.70 -3.02 12.94
CA THR A 249 -4.15 -3.20 14.28
C THR A 249 -2.84 -3.99 14.20
N PRO A 250 -1.75 -3.51 14.84
CA PRO A 250 -0.52 -4.28 14.96
C PRO A 250 -0.72 -5.49 15.88
N LEU A 251 -0.15 -6.63 15.51
CA LEU A 251 -0.27 -7.89 16.26
C LEU A 251 1.06 -8.38 16.82
N LEU A 252 2.15 -8.19 16.07
CA LEU A 252 3.49 -8.64 16.44
C LEU A 252 4.52 -7.64 15.93
N ASP A 253 5.44 -7.24 16.79
CA ASP A 253 6.50 -6.25 16.51
C ASP A 253 7.78 -6.63 17.27
N LEU A 254 8.38 -7.74 16.86
CA LEU A 254 9.60 -8.24 17.49
C LEU A 254 10.40 -9.02 16.46
N VAL A 255 11.37 -8.39 15.80
CA VAL A 255 12.21 -9.07 14.80
C VAL A 255 13.59 -9.36 15.40
N GLY A 256 13.90 -10.65 15.57
CA GLY A 256 15.18 -11.13 16.08
C GLY A 256 15.96 -11.98 15.07
N ASN A 257 15.29 -12.62 14.11
CA ASN A 257 15.91 -13.50 13.13
C ASN A 257 15.49 -13.15 11.70
N ARG A 258 16.21 -13.67 10.69
CA ARG A 258 15.86 -13.52 9.26
C ARG A 258 14.79 -14.51 8.82
N LEU A 259 13.96 -14.13 7.85
CA LEU A 259 12.96 -15.05 7.31
C LEU A 259 13.61 -16.22 6.56
N PRO A 260 13.06 -17.44 6.66
CA PRO A 260 13.50 -18.55 5.83
C PRO A 260 13.16 -18.30 4.35
N GLN A 261 14.10 -18.66 3.48
CA GLN A 261 14.06 -18.31 2.05
C GLN A 261 13.75 -19.52 1.14
N SER A 262 13.37 -20.68 1.72
CA SER A 262 13.35 -21.97 1.01
C SER A 262 11.96 -22.49 0.64
N GLN A 263 10.88 -21.81 1.02
CA GLN A 263 9.51 -22.27 0.78
C GLN A 263 9.00 -21.84 -0.60
N PRO A 264 8.19 -22.65 -1.30
CA PRO A 264 7.56 -22.21 -2.54
C PRO A 264 6.46 -21.17 -2.24
N LEU A 265 6.18 -20.35 -3.25
CA LEU A 265 5.02 -19.46 -3.30
C LEU A 265 3.78 -20.32 -3.53
N ARG A 266 2.83 -20.27 -2.62
CA ARG A 266 1.55 -20.97 -2.71
C ARG A 266 0.42 -19.97 -2.74
N ILE A 267 -0.55 -20.18 -3.63
CA ILE A 267 -1.79 -19.42 -3.71
C ILE A 267 -2.91 -20.34 -3.26
N GLY A 268 -3.70 -19.90 -2.27
CA GLY A 268 -4.78 -20.68 -1.67
C GLY A 268 -4.36 -21.63 -0.53
N ALA A 269 -3.08 -21.68 -0.16
CA ALA A 269 -2.58 -22.55 0.92
C ALA A 269 -1.27 -22.03 1.54
N SER A 270 -0.89 -22.61 2.69
CA SER A 270 0.46 -22.53 3.24
C SER A 270 1.06 -23.92 3.43
N GLY A 271 2.36 -23.99 3.70
CA GLY A 271 3.01 -25.24 4.09
C GLY A 271 2.79 -25.59 5.57
N SER A 272 1.81 -24.99 6.25
CA SER A 272 1.50 -25.21 7.66
C SER A 272 0.13 -25.91 7.83
N SER A 273 -0.41 -25.91 9.05
CA SER A 273 -1.76 -26.40 9.37
C SER A 273 -2.85 -25.35 9.21
N LYS A 274 -2.54 -24.14 8.69
CA LYS A 274 -3.56 -23.13 8.42
C LYS A 274 -4.60 -23.64 7.41
N PRO A 275 -5.88 -23.28 7.56
CA PRO A 275 -6.90 -23.64 6.58
C PRO A 275 -6.56 -23.08 5.20
N ASN A 276 -6.73 -23.91 4.16
CA ASN A 276 -6.64 -23.46 2.78
C ASN A 276 -7.83 -22.55 2.43
N PHE A 277 -7.66 -21.72 1.41
CA PHE A 277 -8.69 -20.79 0.95
C PHE A 277 -9.93 -21.51 0.42
N GLN A 278 -11.10 -20.95 0.70
CA GLN A 278 -12.39 -21.37 0.15
C GLN A 278 -13.05 -20.18 -0.53
N GLY A 279 -13.32 -20.32 -1.82
CA GLY A 279 -13.84 -19.23 -2.64
C GLY A 279 -13.12 -19.14 -3.98
N ASN A 280 -13.05 -17.94 -4.55
CA ASN A 280 -12.32 -17.69 -5.79
C ASN A 280 -11.24 -16.63 -5.57
N ILE A 281 -10.09 -16.81 -6.22
CA ILE A 281 -9.01 -15.83 -6.26
C ILE A 281 -8.75 -15.52 -7.72
N ASP A 282 -8.58 -14.24 -7.99
CA ASP A 282 -8.31 -13.70 -9.30
C ASP A 282 -7.11 -12.75 -9.20
N ASP A 283 -6.31 -12.71 -10.26
CA ASP A 283 -5.34 -11.65 -10.51
C ASP A 283 -4.38 -11.33 -9.35
N VAL A 284 -3.62 -12.35 -8.91
CA VAL A 284 -2.64 -12.22 -7.83
C VAL A 284 -1.39 -11.52 -8.32
N ARG A 285 -1.00 -10.42 -7.67
CA ARG A 285 0.22 -9.66 -8.00
C ARG A 285 1.12 -9.44 -6.78
N ILE A 286 2.42 -9.42 -7.05
CA ILE A 286 3.46 -9.09 -6.09
C ILE A 286 4.41 -8.08 -6.72
N TYR A 287 4.55 -6.92 -6.09
CA TYR A 287 5.41 -5.83 -6.52
C TYR A 287 6.61 -5.70 -5.57
N GLY A 288 7.77 -5.36 -6.10
CA GLY A 288 8.98 -5.04 -5.34
C GLY A 288 9.06 -3.57 -4.90
N ALA A 289 7.90 -2.93 -4.70
CA ALA A 289 7.78 -1.52 -4.36
C ALA A 289 6.59 -1.30 -3.42
N VAL A 290 6.63 -0.21 -2.65
CA VAL A 290 5.48 0.29 -1.89
C VAL A 290 4.57 1.06 -2.83
N LEU A 291 3.41 0.49 -3.15
CA LEU A 291 2.43 1.18 -3.98
C LEU A 291 1.80 2.37 -3.24
N THR A 292 1.63 3.47 -3.96
CA THR A 292 0.92 4.67 -3.50
C THR A 292 -0.59 4.41 -3.38
N PRO A 293 -1.34 5.24 -2.64
CA PRO A 293 -2.80 5.15 -2.61
C PRO A 293 -3.45 5.25 -4.01
N GLU A 294 -2.89 6.06 -4.90
CA GLU A 294 -3.34 6.22 -6.27
C GLU A 294 -3.09 4.94 -7.08
N GLU A 295 -1.89 4.37 -7.01
CA GLU A 295 -1.59 3.08 -7.64
C GLU A 295 -2.46 1.95 -7.08
N ALA A 296 -2.71 1.93 -5.77
CA ALA A 296 -3.61 0.95 -5.16
C ALA A 296 -5.05 1.06 -5.69
N THR A 297 -5.49 2.27 -6.02
CA THR A 297 -6.78 2.53 -6.68
C THR A 297 -6.79 2.03 -8.12
N VAL A 298 -5.71 2.26 -8.86
CA VAL A 298 -5.56 1.80 -10.24
C VAL A 298 -5.56 0.27 -10.33
N VAL A 299 -4.78 -0.40 -9.48
CA VAL A 299 -4.72 -1.88 -9.45
C VAL A 299 -6.07 -2.49 -9.05
N ALA A 300 -6.87 -1.80 -8.23
CA ALA A 300 -8.22 -2.20 -7.87
C ALA A 300 -9.29 -1.91 -8.94
N THR A 301 -8.93 -1.26 -10.06
CA THR A 301 -9.86 -0.91 -11.13
C THR A 301 -9.78 -1.94 -12.24
N ALA A 302 -10.80 -2.82 -12.28
CA ALA A 302 -10.87 -3.96 -13.19
C ALA A 302 -11.13 -3.57 -14.65
N GLU A 303 -11.84 -2.47 -14.88
CA GLU A 303 -12.17 -2.02 -16.23
C GLU A 303 -10.91 -1.58 -16.99
N SER A 304 -10.81 -1.93 -18.27
CA SER A 304 -9.69 -1.55 -19.13
C SER A 304 -9.70 -0.05 -19.42
N ILE A 305 -8.55 0.51 -19.84
CA ILE A 305 -8.49 1.94 -20.20
C ILE A 305 -9.48 2.23 -21.34
N SER A 306 -9.60 1.33 -22.32
CA SER A 306 -10.56 1.44 -23.41
C SER A 306 -12.01 1.45 -22.91
N GLU A 307 -12.39 0.52 -22.03
CA GLU A 307 -13.74 0.48 -21.45
C GLU A 307 -14.08 1.76 -20.67
N ILE A 308 -13.12 2.29 -19.91
CA ILE A 308 -13.31 3.51 -19.14
C ILE A 308 -13.44 4.73 -20.06
N ALA A 309 -12.65 4.80 -21.12
CA ALA A 309 -12.69 5.90 -22.08
C ALA A 309 -14.05 6.03 -22.79
N GLU A 310 -14.76 4.91 -23.01
CA GLU A 310 -16.12 4.90 -23.57
C GLU A 310 -17.17 5.51 -22.64
N LEU A 311 -16.91 5.56 -21.32
CA LEU A 311 -17.80 6.21 -20.36
C LEU A 311 -17.65 7.72 -20.45
N ALA A 312 -18.78 8.44 -20.44
CA ALA A 312 -18.77 9.88 -20.28
C ALA A 312 -18.07 10.27 -18.95
N PRO A 313 -17.27 11.37 -18.90
CA PRO A 313 -16.49 11.72 -17.71
C PRO A 313 -17.29 11.83 -16.40
N ASP A 314 -18.55 12.28 -16.47
CA ASP A 314 -19.47 12.40 -15.33
C ASP A 314 -20.04 11.07 -14.83
N ARG A 315 -19.87 10.00 -15.61
CA ARG A 315 -20.29 8.63 -15.27
C ARG A 315 -19.15 7.76 -14.74
N ARG A 316 -17.91 8.23 -14.82
CA ARG A 316 -16.74 7.51 -14.31
C ARG A 316 -16.69 7.59 -12.78
N THR A 317 -16.29 6.51 -12.14
CA THR A 317 -15.93 6.56 -10.72
C THR A 317 -14.60 7.31 -10.55
N ALA A 318 -14.30 7.75 -9.33
CA ALA A 318 -13.00 8.39 -9.04
C ALA A 318 -11.82 7.47 -9.38
N ALA A 319 -11.96 6.15 -9.14
CA ALA A 319 -10.92 5.17 -9.43
C ALA A 319 -10.65 5.02 -10.93
N GLN A 320 -11.74 4.99 -11.72
CA GLN A 320 -11.67 4.97 -13.17
C GLN A 320 -11.03 6.23 -13.75
N ALA A 321 -11.36 7.40 -13.20
CA ALA A 321 -10.73 8.65 -13.59
C ALA A 321 -9.24 8.67 -13.27
N GLU A 322 -8.83 8.14 -12.10
CA GLU A 322 -7.40 8.06 -11.73
C GLU A 322 -6.63 7.08 -12.63
N LYS A 323 -7.22 5.93 -13.00
CA LYS A 323 -6.59 4.97 -13.94
C LYS A 323 -6.33 5.55 -15.33
N LEU A 324 -7.13 6.52 -15.78
CA LEU A 324 -6.85 7.23 -17.04
C LEU A 324 -5.75 8.30 -16.91
N ARG A 325 -5.46 8.75 -15.68
CA ARG A 325 -4.52 9.84 -15.40
C ARG A 325 -3.09 9.34 -15.13
N LEU A 326 -2.97 8.14 -14.56
CA LEU A 326 -1.73 7.48 -14.14
C LEU A 326 -1.06 6.78 -15.32
#